data_AF-A0A1Q9NWW4-F1
#
_entry.id   AF-A0A1Q9NWW4-F1
#
_cell.length_a   1.000
_cell.length_b   1.000
_cell.length_c   1.000
_cell.angle_alpha   90.00
_cell.angle_beta   90.00
_cell.angle_gamma   90.00
#
_symmetry.space_group_name_H-M   'P 1'
#
loop_
_entity.id
_entity.type
_entity.pdbx_description
1 polymer ?
#
loop_
_entity_poly.entity_id
_entity_poly.type
_entity_poly.pdbx_seq_one_letter_code
_entity_poly.pdbx_strand_id
1 'polypeptide(L)'
;MDLSKWFPTIPTGVDGTTLNPDRITTLEEILVEQYGPAISLLSLERLKSRKNIVVHLTIKTKEQSASLETVAKMFVVDKFDIELQILRSSWEKSLAVPEVIDARDGVIFMDYITGEPLVDILNRTFEPSLIDMLAEWYYNYHNAHDMIKGDPRLRNFIHNNGRIYGVDYEESRPDKWVLDIGGTAASLLDTNPIFDVRKRKMCWTLLETYLDLIGGERTPEIENEFNETVADTLKQTAIWRKNNKIMSISEDIRENGIPIE
;
A
#
# COMPACT_ATOMS: atom_id res chain seq x y z
N MET A 1 -8.40 6.53 -29.20
CA MET A 1 -9.22 6.71 -27.98
C MET A 1 -8.96 8.11 -27.46
N ASP A 2 -9.93 8.75 -26.82
CA ASP A 2 -9.78 10.12 -26.27
C ASP A 2 -10.18 10.07 -24.78
N LEU A 3 -9.17 9.89 -23.92
CA LEU A 3 -9.26 9.88 -22.47
C LEU A 3 -9.59 11.26 -21.91
N SER A 4 -9.32 12.36 -22.63
CA SER A 4 -9.69 13.69 -22.16
C SER A 4 -11.19 13.82 -21.87
N LYS A 5 -12.03 13.05 -22.59
CA LYS A 5 -13.48 12.95 -22.34
C LYS A 5 -13.84 12.34 -20.98
N TRP A 6 -12.96 11.52 -20.42
CA TRP A 6 -13.12 10.89 -19.10
C TRP A 6 -12.53 11.74 -17.97
N PHE A 7 -11.76 12.79 -18.32
CA PHE A 7 -11.24 13.80 -17.41
C PHE A 7 -11.83 15.17 -17.75
N PRO A 8 -13.10 15.45 -17.39
CA PRO A 8 -13.76 16.71 -17.74
C PRO A 8 -13.05 17.95 -17.19
N THR A 9 -12.20 17.77 -16.18
CA THR A 9 -11.23 18.76 -15.69
C THR A 9 -9.92 18.04 -15.40
N ILE A 10 -8.80 18.74 -15.49
CA ILE A 10 -7.49 18.17 -15.17
C ILE A 10 -7.50 17.77 -13.69
N PRO A 11 -7.23 16.50 -13.36
CA PRO A 11 -7.25 16.06 -11.98
C PRO A 11 -6.19 16.79 -11.14
N THR A 12 -6.57 17.13 -9.90
CA THR A 12 -5.66 17.66 -8.89
C THR A 12 -5.34 16.61 -7.84
N GLY A 13 -4.08 16.61 -7.37
CA GLY A 13 -3.67 15.93 -6.16
C GLY A 13 -4.36 16.52 -4.93
N VAL A 14 -4.28 15.84 -3.78
CA VAL A 14 -4.89 16.34 -2.52
C VAL A 14 -4.15 17.58 -1.99
N ASP A 15 -2.92 17.83 -2.43
CA ASP A 15 -2.16 19.06 -2.18
C ASP A 15 -2.59 20.24 -3.08
N GLY A 16 -3.54 20.01 -4.00
CA GLY A 16 -3.99 21.00 -4.97
C GLY A 16 -3.13 21.10 -6.22
N THR A 17 -2.04 20.34 -6.31
CA THR A 17 -1.16 20.33 -7.49
C THR A 17 -1.89 19.69 -8.66
N THR A 18 -1.96 20.40 -9.78
CA THR A 18 -2.61 19.92 -11.01
C THR A 18 -1.71 18.92 -11.72
N LEU A 19 -2.29 17.81 -12.18
CA LEU A 19 -1.60 16.83 -13.02
C LEU A 19 -1.10 17.50 -14.32
N ASN A 20 0.11 17.19 -14.77
CA ASN A 20 0.53 17.58 -16.11
C ASN A 20 -0.39 16.87 -17.15
N PRO A 21 -1.13 17.59 -18.02
CA PRO A 21 -1.99 16.99 -19.04
C PRO A 21 -1.29 15.99 -19.95
N ASP A 22 0.02 16.15 -20.18
CA ASP A 22 0.82 15.23 -21.01
C ASP A 22 0.74 13.80 -20.47
N ARG A 23 0.53 13.60 -19.16
CA ARG A 23 0.37 12.28 -18.55
C ARG A 23 -0.88 11.54 -19.03
N ILE A 24 -1.95 12.27 -19.37
CA ILE A 24 -3.15 11.67 -19.96
C ILE A 24 -2.84 11.21 -21.38
N THR A 25 -2.12 12.02 -22.15
CA THR A 25 -1.66 11.66 -23.51
C THR A 25 -0.71 10.46 -23.48
N THR A 26 0.25 10.42 -22.56
CA THR A 26 1.12 9.25 -22.37
C THR A 26 0.31 7.98 -22.07
N LEU A 27 -0.72 8.06 -21.21
CA LEU A 27 -1.58 6.91 -20.94
C LEU A 27 -2.37 6.46 -22.18
N GLU A 28 -2.85 7.39 -23.01
CA GLU A 28 -3.50 7.06 -24.29
C GLU A 28 -2.55 6.32 -25.23
N GLU A 29 -1.31 6.80 -25.35
CA GLU A 29 -0.26 6.19 -26.17
C GLU A 29 0.07 4.78 -25.69
N ILE A 30 0.31 4.61 -24.38
CA ILE A 30 0.55 3.28 -23.77
C ILE A 30 -0.60 2.33 -24.12
N LEU A 31 -1.85 2.75 -23.93
CA LEU A 31 -3.02 1.89 -24.20
C LEU A 31 -3.12 1.50 -25.69
N VAL A 32 -2.82 2.43 -26.61
CA VAL A 32 -2.84 2.16 -28.05
C VAL A 32 -1.68 1.25 -28.47
N GLU A 33 -0.51 1.41 -27.89
CA GLU A 33 0.66 0.57 -28.19
C GLU A 33 0.48 -0.85 -27.66
N GLN A 34 -0.02 -1.00 -26.42
CA GLN A 34 -0.18 -2.31 -25.78
C GLN A 34 -1.35 -3.13 -26.35
N TYR A 35 -2.44 -2.48 -26.74
CA TYR A 35 -3.68 -3.17 -27.12
C TYR A 35 -4.21 -2.83 -28.52
N GLY A 36 -3.47 -2.01 -29.26
CA GLY A 36 -3.81 -1.55 -30.59
C GLY A 36 -4.81 -0.39 -30.63
N PRO A 37 -4.97 0.27 -31.79
CA PRO A 37 -5.80 1.46 -31.95
C PRO A 37 -7.31 1.18 -31.82
N ALA A 38 -7.69 -0.09 -31.86
CA ALA A 38 -9.09 -0.54 -31.77
C ALA A 38 -9.55 -0.82 -30.33
N ILE A 39 -8.75 -0.47 -29.32
CA ILE A 39 -9.13 -0.54 -27.91
C ILE A 39 -10.34 0.35 -27.61
N SER A 40 -11.21 -0.15 -26.74
CA SER A 40 -12.34 0.58 -26.17
C SER A 40 -12.23 0.64 -24.65
N LEU A 41 -12.34 1.83 -24.07
CA LEU A 41 -12.47 2.03 -22.63
C LEU A 41 -13.94 1.88 -22.24
N LEU A 42 -14.26 0.92 -21.36
CA LEU A 42 -15.61 0.66 -20.88
C LEU A 42 -15.93 1.51 -19.64
N SER A 43 -14.95 1.66 -18.74
CA SER A 43 -15.06 2.49 -17.55
C SER A 43 -13.70 3.02 -17.11
N LEU A 44 -13.72 4.16 -16.44
CA LEU A 44 -12.57 4.75 -15.74
C LEU A 44 -13.05 5.21 -14.37
N GLU A 45 -12.46 4.65 -13.33
CA GLU A 45 -12.75 5.00 -11.94
C GLU A 45 -11.49 5.57 -11.28
N ARG A 46 -11.60 6.73 -10.64
CA ARG A 46 -10.50 7.29 -9.85
C ARG A 46 -10.42 6.58 -8.50
N LEU A 47 -9.32 5.90 -8.25
CA LEU A 47 -9.03 5.30 -6.95
C LEU A 47 -8.60 6.36 -5.95
N LYS A 48 -8.87 6.10 -4.66
CA LYS A 48 -8.53 7.01 -3.57
C LYS A 48 -7.01 7.03 -3.34
N SER A 49 -6.35 8.03 -3.92
CA SER A 49 -4.94 8.33 -3.66
C SER A 49 -4.78 9.77 -3.16
N ARG A 50 -3.76 10.00 -2.33
CA ARG A 50 -3.48 11.31 -1.73
C ARG A 50 -2.71 12.23 -2.67
N LYS A 51 -1.61 11.77 -3.25
CA LYS A 51 -0.76 12.65 -4.06
C LYS A 51 -1.00 12.45 -5.54
N ASN A 52 -0.93 11.19 -5.96
CA ASN A 52 -0.95 10.81 -7.36
C ASN A 52 -2.37 10.57 -7.88
N ILE A 53 -2.54 10.63 -9.19
CA ILE A 53 -3.80 10.32 -9.84
C ILE A 53 -3.77 8.85 -10.21
N VAL A 54 -4.50 8.04 -9.44
CA VAL A 54 -4.61 6.60 -9.68
C VAL A 54 -5.99 6.33 -10.27
N VAL A 55 -6.02 5.67 -11.42
CA VAL A 55 -7.26 5.29 -12.10
C VAL A 55 -7.28 3.80 -12.39
N HIS A 56 -8.41 3.18 -12.10
CA HIS A 56 -8.76 1.84 -12.53
C HIS A 56 -9.47 1.94 -13.89
N LEU A 57 -8.98 1.19 -14.87
CA LEU A 57 -9.52 1.16 -16.23
C LEU A 57 -10.03 -0.25 -16.54
N THR A 58 -11.28 -0.33 -17.00
CA THR A 58 -11.81 -1.54 -17.63
C THR A 58 -11.78 -1.35 -19.15
N ILE A 59 -10.95 -2.13 -19.83
CA ILE A 59 -10.71 -2.03 -21.27
C ILE A 59 -11.21 -3.26 -22.01
N LYS A 60 -11.60 -3.09 -23.27
CA LYS A 60 -11.98 -4.19 -24.17
C LYS A 60 -11.26 -4.04 -25.49
N THR A 61 -10.58 -5.11 -25.91
CA THR A 61 -9.92 -5.22 -27.21
C THR A 61 -10.82 -5.95 -28.20
N LYS A 62 -10.57 -5.81 -29.51
CA LYS A 62 -11.35 -6.53 -30.54
C LYS A 62 -11.12 -8.04 -30.52
N GLU A 63 -9.95 -8.46 -30.09
CA GLU A 63 -9.49 -9.84 -30.15
C GLU A 63 -9.94 -10.66 -28.94
N GLN A 64 -10.23 -10.00 -27.82
CA GLN A 64 -10.62 -10.67 -26.58
C GLN A 64 -12.12 -10.47 -26.29
N SER A 65 -12.79 -11.57 -25.99
CA SER A 65 -14.20 -11.55 -25.58
C SER A 65 -14.40 -10.93 -24.20
N ALA A 66 -13.44 -11.11 -23.30
CA ALA A 66 -13.45 -10.59 -21.94
C ALA A 66 -12.83 -9.17 -21.87
N SER A 67 -13.28 -8.37 -20.90
CA SER A 67 -12.62 -7.11 -20.55
C SER A 67 -11.40 -7.37 -19.68
N LEU A 68 -10.40 -6.50 -19.79
CA LEU A 68 -9.21 -6.48 -18.94
C LEU A 68 -9.35 -5.34 -17.92
N GLU A 69 -8.85 -5.56 -16.72
CA GLU A 69 -8.79 -4.56 -15.64
C GLU A 69 -7.33 -4.18 -15.40
N THR A 70 -7.06 -2.88 -15.40
CA THR A 70 -5.70 -2.32 -15.29
C THR A 70 -5.70 -1.06 -14.43
N VAL A 71 -4.53 -0.69 -13.91
CA VAL A 71 -4.34 0.54 -13.13
C VAL A 71 -3.32 1.42 -13.81
N ALA A 72 -3.62 2.72 -13.90
CA ALA A 72 -2.63 3.74 -14.20
C ALA A 72 -2.41 4.64 -12.99
N LYS A 73 -1.16 4.75 -12.55
CA LYS A 73 -0.72 5.75 -11.57
C LYS A 73 0.03 6.84 -12.31
N MET A 74 -0.59 8.02 -12.40
CA MET A 74 -0.01 9.21 -12.99
C MET A 74 0.55 10.09 -11.88
N PHE A 75 1.85 10.34 -11.93
CA PHE A 75 2.59 11.00 -10.87
C PHE A 75 2.47 12.52 -10.97
N VAL A 76 2.09 13.12 -9.84
CA VAL A 76 2.06 14.58 -9.65
C VAL A 76 3.35 15.04 -8.95
N VAL A 77 3.92 14.18 -8.12
CA VAL A 77 5.16 14.42 -7.36
C VAL A 77 6.32 13.60 -7.92
N ASP A 78 7.55 14.05 -7.65
CA ASP A 78 8.78 13.38 -8.10
C ASP A 78 9.11 12.14 -7.26
N LYS A 79 8.32 11.08 -7.47
CA LYS A 79 8.47 9.75 -6.85
C LYS A 79 8.31 8.60 -7.84
N PHE A 80 8.20 8.93 -9.13
CA PHE A 80 8.00 7.98 -10.22
C PHE A 80 9.13 6.95 -10.29
N ASP A 81 10.39 7.40 -10.30
CA ASP A 81 11.54 6.52 -10.48
C ASP A 81 11.71 5.53 -9.31
N ILE A 82 11.47 5.99 -8.07
CA ILE A 82 11.53 5.15 -6.87
C ILE A 82 10.49 4.04 -6.97
N GLU A 83 9.24 4.38 -7.25
CA GLU A 83 8.17 3.38 -7.33
C GLU A 83 8.36 2.41 -8.49
N LEU A 84 8.78 2.91 -9.66
CA LEU A 84 9.06 2.06 -10.81
C LEU A 84 10.18 1.07 -10.53
N GLN A 85 11.27 1.52 -9.91
CA GLN A 85 12.41 0.67 -9.54
C GLN A 85 11.98 -0.43 -8.55
N ILE A 86 11.23 -0.05 -7.51
CA ILE A 86 10.77 -1.01 -6.49
C ILE A 86 9.78 -2.01 -7.07
N LEU A 87 8.82 -1.58 -7.89
CA LEU A 87 7.86 -2.49 -8.54
C LEU A 87 8.56 -3.52 -9.42
N ARG A 88 9.43 -3.06 -10.33
CA ARG A 88 10.17 -3.96 -11.25
C ARG A 88 11.04 -4.96 -10.51
N SER A 89 11.88 -4.46 -9.59
CA SER A 89 12.79 -5.34 -8.83
C SER A 89 12.07 -6.26 -7.84
N SER A 90 10.89 -5.86 -7.34
CA SER A 90 10.04 -6.74 -6.51
C SER A 90 9.43 -7.86 -7.36
N TRP A 91 8.93 -7.53 -8.55
CA TRP A 91 8.39 -8.52 -9.49
C TRP A 91 9.44 -9.54 -9.93
N GLU A 92 10.64 -9.08 -10.29
CA GLU A 92 11.79 -9.95 -10.64
C GLU A 92 12.17 -10.91 -9.50
N LYS A 93 12.00 -10.48 -8.25
CA LYS A 93 12.23 -11.29 -7.04
C LYS A 93 11.01 -12.10 -6.62
N SER A 94 9.98 -12.19 -7.45
CA SER A 94 8.73 -12.93 -7.21
C SER A 94 7.92 -12.45 -6.00
N LEU A 95 8.12 -11.21 -5.55
CA LEU A 95 7.25 -10.61 -4.54
C LEU A 95 5.87 -10.36 -5.11
N ALA A 96 4.86 -10.48 -4.25
CA ALA A 96 3.48 -10.22 -4.61
C ALA A 96 3.23 -8.71 -4.75
N VAL A 97 3.39 -8.20 -5.97
CA VAL A 97 3.20 -6.79 -6.35
C VAL A 97 2.48 -6.73 -7.71
N PRO A 98 1.90 -5.58 -8.09
CA PRO A 98 1.41 -5.40 -9.47
C PRO A 98 2.54 -5.50 -10.50
N GLU A 99 2.31 -6.24 -11.59
CA GLU A 99 3.23 -6.24 -12.72
C GLU A 99 3.15 -4.92 -13.48
N VAL A 100 4.30 -4.33 -13.78
CA VAL A 100 4.38 -3.12 -14.61
C VAL A 100 4.30 -3.53 -16.07
N ILE A 101 3.20 -3.16 -16.73
CA ILE A 101 2.96 -3.40 -18.16
C ILE A 101 3.77 -2.40 -18.99
N ASP A 102 3.71 -1.11 -18.62
CA ASP A 102 4.48 -0.04 -19.23
C ASP A 102 4.74 1.07 -18.20
N ALA A 103 5.84 1.80 -18.35
CA ALA A 103 6.11 2.97 -17.54
C ALA A 103 7.04 3.94 -18.25
N ARG A 104 6.53 5.15 -18.47
CA ARG A 104 7.29 6.27 -19.05
C ARG A 104 6.60 7.58 -18.72
N ASP A 105 7.35 8.66 -18.82
CA ASP A 105 6.85 10.03 -18.66
C ASP A 105 5.88 10.13 -17.47
N GLY A 106 6.32 9.76 -16.26
CA GLY A 106 5.53 9.90 -15.04
C GLY A 106 4.21 9.12 -15.00
N VAL A 107 4.01 8.13 -15.86
CA VAL A 107 2.87 7.21 -15.83
C VAL A 107 3.40 5.80 -15.62
N ILE A 108 2.90 5.10 -14.61
CA ILE A 108 3.07 3.65 -14.47
C ILE A 108 1.73 2.99 -14.77
N PHE A 109 1.73 2.14 -15.78
CA PHE A 109 0.59 1.32 -16.20
C PHE A 109 0.85 -0.13 -15.79
N MET A 110 -0.05 -0.71 -15.02
CA MET A 110 0.17 -1.96 -14.31
C MET A 110 -1.10 -2.79 -14.17
N ASP A 111 -0.94 -4.04 -13.78
CA ASP A 111 -2.06 -4.93 -13.47
C ASP A 111 -2.96 -4.37 -12.36
N TYR A 112 -4.27 -4.57 -12.51
CA TYR A 112 -5.19 -4.40 -11.40
C TYR A 112 -5.21 -5.67 -10.54
N ILE A 113 -4.79 -5.54 -9.29
CA ILE A 113 -4.91 -6.62 -8.31
C ILE A 113 -6.35 -6.65 -7.80
N THR A 114 -7.14 -7.58 -8.33
CA THR A 114 -8.46 -7.90 -7.76
C THR A 114 -8.30 -8.40 -6.33
N GLY A 115 -9.27 -8.13 -5.45
CA GLY A 115 -9.23 -8.57 -4.06
C GLY A 115 -9.84 -7.57 -3.10
N GLU A 116 -9.71 -7.85 -1.80
CA GLU A 116 -10.21 -6.98 -0.74
C GLU A 116 -9.03 -6.36 0.04
N PRO A 117 -9.10 -5.07 0.42
CA PRO A 117 -8.07 -4.45 1.26
C PRO A 117 -7.87 -5.25 2.56
N LEU A 118 -6.62 -5.55 2.90
CA LEU A 118 -6.27 -6.41 4.03
C LEU A 118 -6.86 -5.89 5.36
N VAL A 119 -6.88 -4.55 5.50
CA VAL A 119 -7.49 -3.87 6.65
C VAL A 119 -8.96 -4.25 6.88
N ASP A 120 -9.74 -4.40 5.82
CA ASP A 120 -11.18 -4.65 5.93
C ASP A 120 -11.44 -6.11 6.34
N ILE A 121 -10.64 -7.04 5.80
CA ILE A 121 -10.69 -8.46 6.18
C ILE A 121 -10.31 -8.62 7.65
N LEU A 122 -9.15 -8.08 8.06
CA LEU A 122 -8.66 -8.21 9.44
C LEU A 122 -9.63 -7.60 10.46
N ASN A 123 -10.24 -6.45 10.15
CA ASN A 123 -11.25 -5.82 11.00
C ASN A 123 -12.52 -6.65 11.17
N ARG A 124 -12.84 -7.48 10.18
CA ARG A 124 -14.01 -8.35 10.19
C ARG A 124 -13.72 -9.70 10.85
N THR A 125 -12.60 -10.33 10.50
CA THR A 125 -12.33 -11.74 10.84
C THR A 125 -11.42 -11.91 12.05
N PHE A 126 -10.49 -10.98 12.29
CA PHE A 126 -9.40 -11.17 13.25
C PHE A 126 -8.65 -12.50 13.02
N GLU A 127 -8.45 -12.86 11.74
CA GLU A 127 -7.77 -14.09 11.33
C GLU A 127 -6.24 -13.98 11.53
N PRO A 128 -5.61 -14.77 12.42
CA PRO A 128 -4.18 -14.68 12.69
C PRO A 128 -3.29 -15.06 11.50
N SER A 129 -3.72 -16.02 10.66
CA SER A 129 -2.91 -16.46 9.51
C SER A 129 -2.62 -15.34 8.50
N LEU A 130 -3.48 -14.32 8.43
CA LEU A 130 -3.24 -13.12 7.62
C LEU A 130 -2.11 -12.25 8.16
N ILE A 131 -1.85 -12.29 9.47
CA ILE A 131 -0.73 -11.60 10.11
C ILE A 131 0.57 -12.30 9.78
N ASP A 132 0.59 -13.64 9.78
CA ASP A 132 1.76 -14.42 9.40
C ASP A 132 2.16 -14.15 7.95
N MET A 133 1.17 -14.15 7.05
CA MET A 133 1.39 -13.79 5.65
C MET A 133 1.90 -12.35 5.47
N LEU A 134 1.45 -11.42 6.31
CA LEU A 134 1.90 -10.03 6.26
C LEU A 134 3.34 -9.89 6.76
N ALA A 135 3.70 -10.58 7.85
CA ALA A 135 5.08 -10.66 8.34
C ALA A 135 6.01 -11.24 7.27
N GLU A 136 5.60 -12.35 6.64
CA GLU A 136 6.35 -12.97 5.55
C GLU A 136 6.52 -12.03 4.35
N TRP A 137 5.47 -11.29 3.98
CA TRP A 137 5.56 -10.30 2.90
C TRP A 137 6.59 -9.22 3.23
N TYR A 138 6.57 -8.65 4.44
CA TYR A 138 7.54 -7.64 4.87
C TYR A 138 8.96 -8.20 4.94
N TYR A 139 9.13 -9.40 5.46
CA TYR A 139 10.43 -10.07 5.51
C TYR A 139 11.02 -10.21 4.10
N ASN A 140 10.22 -10.70 3.15
CA ASN A 140 10.64 -10.85 1.76
C ASN A 140 10.97 -9.49 1.13
N TYR A 141 10.21 -8.43 1.44
CA TYR A 141 10.48 -7.07 0.98
C TYR A 141 11.78 -6.50 1.55
N HIS A 142 11.97 -6.58 2.87
CA HIS A 142 13.17 -6.08 3.53
C HIS A 142 14.42 -6.84 3.07
N ASN A 143 14.34 -8.17 2.93
CA ASN A 143 15.45 -8.97 2.42
C ASN A 143 15.74 -8.70 0.94
N ALA A 144 14.72 -8.42 0.13
CA ALA A 144 14.88 -8.09 -1.28
C ALA A 144 15.59 -6.74 -1.48
N HIS A 145 15.31 -5.75 -0.66
CA HIS A 145 15.68 -4.36 -0.95
C HIS A 145 16.62 -3.71 0.05
N ASP A 146 16.81 -4.28 1.23
CA ASP A 146 17.52 -3.66 2.37
C ASP A 146 16.96 -2.26 2.71
N MET A 147 15.64 -2.14 2.62
CA MET A 147 14.87 -0.91 2.77
C MET A 147 13.53 -1.23 3.41
N ILE A 148 12.91 -0.22 4.05
CA ILE A 148 11.50 -0.27 4.42
C ILE A 148 10.61 0.17 3.26
N LYS A 149 9.37 -0.31 3.23
CA LYS A 149 8.31 0.13 2.31
C LYS A 149 7.87 1.57 2.63
N GLY A 150 7.89 1.95 3.90
CA GLY A 150 7.80 3.34 4.35
C GLY A 150 6.40 3.94 4.47
N ASP A 151 5.36 3.34 3.85
CA ASP A 151 3.95 3.60 4.19
C ASP A 151 3.27 2.32 4.70
N PRO A 152 3.29 2.09 6.03
CA PRO A 152 2.94 0.80 6.64
C PRO A 152 1.43 0.62 6.85
N ARG A 153 0.59 1.40 6.17
CA ARG A 153 -0.87 1.31 6.30
C ARG A 153 -1.39 0.02 5.70
N LEU A 154 -2.24 -0.69 6.43
CA LEU A 154 -2.87 -1.95 5.97
C LEU A 154 -3.73 -1.82 4.71
N ARG A 155 -4.18 -0.61 4.38
CA ARG A 155 -4.91 -0.34 3.13
C ARG A 155 -4.04 -0.49 1.89
N ASN A 156 -2.71 -0.46 2.05
CA ASN A 156 -1.73 -0.62 0.97
C ASN A 156 -1.42 -2.11 0.73
N PHE A 157 -2.25 -2.99 1.26
CA PHE A 157 -2.19 -4.43 1.05
C PHE A 157 -3.55 -4.94 0.56
N ILE A 158 -3.52 -5.77 -0.48
CA ILE A 158 -4.71 -6.40 -1.07
C ILE A 158 -4.58 -7.89 -0.87
N HIS A 159 -5.58 -8.52 -0.27
CA HIS A 159 -5.64 -9.97 -0.15
C HIS A 159 -6.52 -10.54 -1.27
N ASN A 160 -5.96 -11.52 -1.99
CA ASN A 160 -6.64 -12.22 -3.06
C ASN A 160 -6.17 -13.66 -3.15
N ASN A 161 -7.10 -14.60 -3.19
CA ASN A 161 -6.84 -16.04 -3.38
C ASN A 161 -5.69 -16.60 -2.51
N GLY A 162 -5.65 -16.22 -1.23
CA GLY A 162 -4.63 -16.71 -0.29
C GLY A 162 -3.25 -16.08 -0.51
N ARG A 163 -3.17 -14.90 -1.12
CA ARG A 163 -1.94 -14.12 -1.29
C ARG A 163 -2.17 -12.67 -0.87
N ILE A 164 -1.19 -12.06 -0.22
CA ILE A 164 -1.17 -10.63 0.10
C ILE A 164 -0.27 -9.94 -0.91
N TYR A 165 -0.81 -8.92 -1.59
CA TYR A 165 -0.10 -8.07 -2.52
C TYR A 165 0.17 -6.72 -1.86
N GLY A 166 1.40 -6.23 -1.93
CA GLY A 166 1.72 -4.87 -1.54
C GLY A 166 1.47 -3.91 -2.70
N VAL A 167 1.03 -2.70 -2.39
CA VAL A 167 0.90 -1.58 -3.35
C VAL A 167 1.46 -0.30 -2.74
N ASP A 168 1.67 0.73 -3.56
CA ASP A 168 2.12 2.06 -3.16
C ASP A 168 3.53 2.09 -2.53
N TYR A 169 4.55 2.33 -3.35
CA TYR A 169 5.96 2.20 -2.96
C TYR A 169 6.74 3.52 -2.94
N GLU A 170 6.07 4.66 -3.12
CA GLU A 170 6.71 5.98 -3.24
C GLU A 170 7.49 6.43 -1.99
N GLU A 171 7.23 5.82 -0.83
CA GLU A 171 7.89 6.11 0.45
C GLU A 171 9.03 5.14 0.81
N SER A 172 9.36 4.21 -0.08
CA SER A 172 10.42 3.22 0.13
C SER A 172 11.77 3.90 0.32
N ARG A 173 12.52 3.48 1.34
CA ARG A 173 13.83 4.08 1.69
C ARG A 173 14.64 3.19 2.65
N PRO A 174 15.97 3.37 2.73
CA PRO A 174 16.78 2.76 3.78
C PRO A 174 16.33 3.25 5.16
N ASP A 175 15.98 2.32 6.04
CA ASP A 175 15.60 2.59 7.43
C ASP A 175 15.52 1.27 8.21
N LYS A 176 15.20 1.35 9.51
CA LYS A 176 15.02 0.15 10.33
C LYS A 176 13.67 -0.53 10.05
N TRP A 177 13.69 -1.85 9.83
CA TRP A 177 12.51 -2.70 9.61
C TRP A 177 11.40 -2.52 10.67
N VAL A 178 11.78 -2.19 11.91
CA VAL A 178 10.84 -1.99 13.02
C VAL A 178 9.85 -0.87 12.75
N LEU A 179 10.22 0.13 11.92
CA LEU A 179 9.32 1.21 11.53
C LEU A 179 8.13 0.71 10.70
N ASP A 180 8.35 -0.25 9.80
CA ASP A 180 7.27 -0.86 9.02
C ASP A 180 6.40 -1.76 9.91
N ILE A 181 7.03 -2.62 10.73
CA ILE A 181 6.32 -3.55 11.61
C ILE A 181 5.51 -2.83 12.68
N GLY A 182 6.11 -1.87 13.38
CA GLY A 182 5.45 -1.01 14.37
C GLY A 182 4.40 -0.09 13.72
N GLY A 183 4.69 0.46 12.54
CA GLY A 183 3.73 1.29 11.82
C GLY A 183 2.50 0.50 11.35
N THR A 184 2.68 -0.77 10.94
CA THR A 184 1.58 -1.67 10.58
C THR A 184 0.78 -2.08 11.82
N ALA A 185 1.44 -2.35 12.93
CA ALA A 185 0.77 -2.57 14.22
C ALA A 185 -0.08 -1.35 14.63
N ALA A 186 0.45 -0.13 14.50
CA ALA A 186 -0.35 1.09 14.70
C ALA A 186 -1.56 1.16 13.74
N SER A 187 -1.39 0.78 12.46
CA SER A 187 -2.49 0.71 11.50
C SER A 187 -3.54 -0.35 11.87
N LEU A 188 -3.18 -1.46 12.51
CA LEU A 188 -4.15 -2.40 13.08
C LEU A 188 -4.98 -1.70 14.16
N LEU A 189 -4.31 -1.06 15.11
CA LEU A 189 -4.93 -0.50 16.31
C LEU A 189 -5.78 0.75 16.06
N ASP A 190 -5.49 1.53 15.00
CA ASP A 190 -6.20 2.78 14.69
C ASP A 190 -7.47 2.62 13.84
N THR A 191 -7.73 1.41 13.35
CA THR A 191 -8.87 1.08 12.48
C THR A 191 -10.01 0.46 13.27
N ASN A 192 -11.25 0.56 12.80
CA ASN A 192 -12.42 0.08 13.55
C ASN A 192 -12.51 -1.46 13.55
N PRO A 193 -12.75 -2.12 14.69
CA PRO A 193 -12.85 -1.55 16.04
C PRO A 193 -11.49 -1.09 16.58
N ILE A 194 -11.42 0.17 17.01
CA ILE A 194 -10.18 0.83 17.47
C ILE A 194 -9.72 0.18 18.77
N PHE A 195 -8.46 -0.24 18.79
CA PHE A 195 -7.75 -0.79 19.95
C PHE A 195 -8.41 -2.03 20.58
N ASP A 196 -9.02 -2.87 19.74
CA ASP A 196 -9.59 -4.16 20.15
C ASP A 196 -8.51 -5.13 20.66
N VAL A 197 -8.83 -5.89 21.70
CA VAL A 197 -7.92 -6.88 22.33
C VAL A 197 -7.35 -7.88 21.34
N ARG A 198 -8.15 -8.31 20.36
CA ARG A 198 -7.69 -9.28 19.34
C ARG A 198 -6.61 -8.67 18.46
N LYS A 199 -6.70 -7.36 18.16
CA LYS A 199 -5.69 -6.65 17.37
C LYS A 199 -4.40 -6.41 18.15
N ARG A 200 -4.50 -6.19 19.47
CA ARG A 200 -3.31 -6.12 20.33
C ARG A 200 -2.50 -7.41 20.25
N LYS A 201 -3.19 -8.56 20.35
CA LYS A 201 -2.56 -9.88 20.17
C LYS A 201 -1.92 -10.02 18.79
N MET A 202 -2.61 -9.61 17.73
CA MET A 202 -2.06 -9.59 16.37
C MET A 202 -0.81 -8.72 16.22
N CYS A 203 -0.70 -7.60 16.95
CA CYS A 203 0.50 -6.76 16.91
C CYS A 203 1.72 -7.54 17.44
N TRP A 204 1.53 -8.29 18.53
CA TRP A 204 2.58 -9.14 19.08
C TRP A 204 2.91 -10.32 18.15
N THR A 205 1.89 -10.98 17.59
CA THR A 205 2.10 -12.03 16.57
C THR A 205 2.87 -11.49 15.36
N LEU A 206 2.55 -10.29 14.86
CA LEU A 206 3.25 -9.67 13.74
C LEU A 206 4.75 -9.49 14.06
N LEU A 207 5.07 -8.96 15.24
CA LEU A 207 6.45 -8.76 15.68
C LEU A 207 7.17 -10.10 15.82
N GLU A 208 6.58 -11.06 16.53
CA GLU A 208 7.18 -12.35 16.85
C GLU A 208 7.41 -13.17 15.57
N THR A 209 6.41 -13.27 14.68
CA THR A 209 6.57 -13.96 13.39
C THR A 209 7.65 -13.30 12.53
N TYR A 210 7.74 -11.96 12.53
CA TYR A 210 8.79 -11.27 11.79
C TYR A 210 10.19 -11.52 12.39
N LEU A 211 10.31 -11.51 13.72
CA LEU A 211 11.58 -11.81 14.42
C LEU A 211 12.04 -13.24 14.12
N ASP A 212 11.14 -14.21 14.15
CA ASP A 212 11.45 -15.60 13.83
C ASP A 212 12.02 -15.74 12.41
N LEU A 213 11.44 -15.03 11.43
CA LEU A 213 11.89 -15.05 10.04
C LEU A 213 13.31 -14.47 9.86
N ILE A 214 13.69 -13.46 10.65
CA ILE A 214 15.05 -12.89 10.64
C ILE A 214 16.00 -13.61 11.59
N GLY A 215 15.56 -14.68 12.27
CA GLY A 215 16.36 -15.42 13.25
C GLY A 215 16.67 -14.64 14.53
N GLY A 216 15.81 -13.68 14.89
CA GLY A 216 15.92 -12.86 16.09
C GLY A 216 15.00 -13.35 17.22
N GLU A 217 15.13 -12.71 18.38
CA GLU A 217 14.27 -12.95 19.54
C GLU A 217 13.69 -11.63 20.05
N ARG A 218 12.53 -11.68 20.71
CA ARG A 218 11.92 -10.52 21.34
C ARG A 218 12.67 -10.16 22.62
N THR A 219 13.66 -9.28 22.51
CA THR A 219 14.36 -8.71 23.68
C THR A 219 13.63 -7.48 24.22
N PRO A 220 13.90 -7.07 25.49
CA PRO A 220 13.34 -5.83 26.04
C PRO A 220 13.64 -4.58 25.19
N GLU A 221 14.81 -4.52 24.55
CA GLU A 221 15.20 -3.40 23.69
C GLU A 221 14.34 -3.33 22.42
N ILE A 222 14.14 -4.48 21.75
CA ILE A 222 13.30 -4.58 20.55
C ILE A 222 11.85 -4.27 20.89
N GLU A 223 11.36 -4.79 22.03
CA GLU A 223 10.02 -4.51 22.51
C GLU A 223 9.81 -3.02 22.79
N ASN A 224 10.78 -2.36 23.42
CA ASN A 224 10.70 -0.91 23.65
C ASN A 224 10.69 -0.14 22.33
N GLU A 225 11.59 -0.45 21.39
CA GLU A 225 11.64 0.21 20.08
C GLU A 225 10.34 0.00 19.27
N PHE A 226 9.76 -1.20 19.34
CA PHE A 226 8.47 -1.51 18.73
C PHE A 226 7.32 -0.69 19.36
N ASN A 227 7.21 -0.68 20.70
CA ASN A 227 6.18 0.09 21.40
C ASN A 227 6.31 1.60 21.14
N GLU A 228 7.53 2.14 21.14
CA GLU A 228 7.80 3.55 20.80
C GLU A 228 7.33 3.87 19.37
N THR A 229 7.67 3.00 18.41
CA THR A 229 7.27 3.16 17.00
C THR A 229 5.74 3.14 16.85
N VAL A 230 5.07 2.21 17.52
CA VAL A 230 3.60 2.12 17.50
C VAL A 230 3.00 3.39 18.11
N ALA A 231 3.49 3.83 19.26
CA ALA A 231 3.04 5.03 19.93
C ALA A 231 3.25 6.28 19.06
N ASP A 232 4.42 6.46 18.46
CA ASP A 232 4.71 7.59 17.57
C ASP A 232 3.80 7.62 16.35
N THR A 233 3.58 6.46 15.72
CA THR A 233 2.70 6.35 14.55
C THR A 233 1.26 6.69 14.92
N LEU A 234 0.75 6.18 16.05
CA LEU A 234 -0.59 6.51 16.55
C LEU A 234 -0.73 7.99 16.90
N LYS A 235 0.30 8.61 17.51
CA LYS A 235 0.34 10.05 17.80
C LYS A 235 0.20 10.87 16.53
N GLN A 236 0.98 10.54 15.49
CA GLN A 236 0.89 11.22 14.19
C GLN A 236 -0.51 11.08 13.59
N THR A 237 -1.08 9.87 13.60
CA THR A 237 -2.46 9.64 13.15
C THR A 237 -3.47 10.45 13.96
N ALA A 238 -3.32 10.52 15.29
CA ALA A 238 -4.22 11.25 16.18
C ALA A 238 -4.21 12.75 15.87
N ILE A 239 -3.03 13.33 15.64
CA ILE A 239 -2.88 14.74 15.23
C ILE A 239 -3.58 14.99 13.90
N TRP A 240 -3.32 14.14 12.90
CA TRP A 240 -3.90 14.30 11.56
C TRP A 240 -5.42 14.16 11.54
N ARG A 241 -5.96 13.21 12.31
CA ARG A 241 -7.40 12.95 12.40
C ARG A 241 -8.10 13.81 13.46
N LYS A 242 -7.36 14.63 14.24
CA LYS A 242 -7.84 15.34 15.43
C LYS A 242 -8.62 14.42 16.38
N ASN A 243 -8.04 13.26 16.70
CA ASN A 243 -8.71 12.19 17.44
C ASN A 243 -8.08 11.97 18.82
N ASN A 244 -8.74 12.49 19.87
CA ASN A 244 -8.28 12.37 21.26
C ASN A 244 -8.24 10.93 21.78
N LYS A 245 -9.10 10.04 21.28
CA LYS A 245 -9.08 8.62 21.69
C LYS A 245 -7.78 7.95 21.24
N ILE A 246 -7.37 8.16 19.98
CA ILE A 246 -6.10 7.61 19.46
C ILE A 246 -4.91 8.26 20.18
N MET A 247 -4.99 9.56 20.50
CA MET A 247 -3.94 10.23 21.29
C MET A 247 -3.73 9.56 22.66
N SER A 248 -4.81 9.34 23.41
CA SER A 248 -4.73 8.67 24.71
C SER A 248 -4.17 7.25 24.62
N ILE A 249 -4.51 6.49 23.57
CA ILE A 249 -3.94 5.15 23.32
C ILE A 249 -2.43 5.24 23.04
N SER A 250 -2.00 6.22 22.25
CA SER A 250 -0.57 6.45 21.97
C SER A 250 0.22 6.75 23.24
N GLU A 251 -0.33 7.59 24.12
CA GLU A 251 0.29 7.92 25.42
C GLU A 251 0.37 6.69 26.33
N ASP A 252 -0.71 5.92 26.44
CA ASP A 252 -0.76 4.69 27.23
C ASP A 252 0.24 3.63 26.74
N ILE A 253 0.33 3.38 25.43
CA ILE A 253 1.31 2.44 24.86
C ILE A 253 2.75 2.91 25.13
N ARG A 254 3.01 4.22 25.11
CA ARG A 254 4.34 4.74 25.40
C ARG A 254 4.76 4.50 26.84
N GLU A 255 3.83 4.64 27.78
CA GLU A 255 4.10 4.47 29.21
C GLU A 255 4.11 2.99 29.63
N ASN A 256 3.19 2.20 29.10
CA ASN A 256 2.87 0.87 29.60
C ASN A 256 3.08 -0.27 28.59
N GLY A 257 3.45 0.05 27.34
CA GLY A 257 3.49 -0.91 26.23
C GLY A 257 2.10 -1.31 25.73
N ILE A 258 2.02 -2.15 24.69
CA ILE A 258 0.74 -2.70 24.23
C ILE A 258 0.27 -3.81 25.19
N PRO A 259 -0.91 -3.70 25.82
CA PRO A 259 -1.42 -4.73 26.71
C PRO A 259 -1.65 -6.07 26.00
N ILE A 260 -1.23 -7.18 26.62
CA ILE A 260 -1.41 -8.54 26.11
C ILE A 260 -2.85 -9.06 26.36
N GLU A 261 -3.50 -8.56 27.42
CA GLU A 261 -4.86 -8.93 27.86
C GLU A 261 -5.92 -7.89 27.52
#